data_AF-A0A1F8PMH9-F1
#
_entry.id   AF-A0A1F8PMH9-F1
#
_cell.length_a   1.000
_cell.length_b   1.000
_cell.length_c   1.000
_cell.angle_alpha   90.00
_cell.angle_beta   90.00
_cell.angle_gamma   90.00
#
_symmetry.space_group_name_H-M   'P 1'
#
loop_
_entity.id
_entity.type
_entity.pdbx_description
1 polymer ?
#
loop_
_entity_poly.entity_id
_entity_poly.type
_entity_poly.pdbx_seq_one_letter_code
_entity_poly.pdbx_strand_id
1 'polypeptide(L)'
;MGYFERKIEDQTRESNMSGSNPLQNPVNLTSFLRLFRRASQPRHWPDQRARSWAREIKNYPDLPEIYKPFFREKKLDHLEPFPYTVVSPTFKGGHGRPENERLLWISDRTVNVLEFVDGQLHSTYYNPEQIVYLERGSILLHAWISIMGQDAAGINSTTIRYNAVTDPIMAPFLSCLRVTPATGGSIDLDRERSRFDFLSFSNFKFMSYGQASIQQGARVNRILLQPQIRHDIFRFSGFNISRLIQPSHLIILTDGELIIIRDDDSQPWSRKDPYGAIWSFISRERI
;
A
#
# COMPACT_ATOMS: atom_id res chain seq x y z
N MET A 1 -46.96 48.94 -12.86
CA MET A 1 -47.95 48.89 -13.95
C MET A 1 -47.60 47.73 -14.86
N GLY A 2 -48.23 46.56 -14.64
CA GLY A 2 -49.04 45.86 -15.66
C GLY A 2 -48.31 44.61 -16.17
N TYR A 3 -48.32 43.49 -15.44
CA TYR A 3 -49.24 42.34 -15.59
C TYR A 3 -49.28 41.74 -17.01
N PHE A 4 -48.83 40.48 -17.15
CA PHE A 4 -49.65 39.42 -17.77
C PHE A 4 -49.15 38.03 -17.36
N GLU A 5 -49.92 37.41 -16.47
CA GLU A 5 -50.00 35.96 -16.21
C GLU A 5 -50.84 35.27 -17.29
N ARG A 6 -50.61 33.96 -17.50
CA ARG A 6 -51.59 32.87 -17.80
C ARG A 6 -50.83 31.68 -18.42
N LYS A 7 -51.16 30.41 -18.19
CA LYS A 7 -52.12 29.71 -17.32
C LYS A 7 -51.73 28.23 -17.36
N ILE A 8 -51.90 27.52 -16.26
CA ILE A 8 -51.93 26.05 -16.15
C ILE A 8 -53.37 25.59 -16.42
N GLU A 9 -53.56 24.45 -17.10
CA GLU A 9 -54.60 23.41 -16.89
C GLU A 9 -54.50 22.37 -18.04
N ASP A 10 -54.08 21.12 -17.83
CA ASP A 10 -54.72 19.96 -17.18
C ASP A 10 -55.64 19.16 -18.13
N GLN A 11 -55.32 17.86 -18.34
CA GLN A 11 -56.28 16.73 -18.41
C GLN A 11 -55.61 15.39 -18.77
N THR A 12 -55.45 14.61 -17.71
CA THR A 12 -55.72 13.18 -17.52
C THR A 12 -56.41 12.40 -18.67
N ARG A 13 -55.88 11.21 -18.97
CA ARG A 13 -56.70 10.01 -19.17
C ARG A 13 -55.95 8.72 -18.85
N GLU A 14 -56.51 7.99 -17.90
CA GLU A 14 -56.16 6.65 -17.46
C GLU A 14 -56.57 5.58 -18.50
N SER A 15 -55.81 4.50 -18.57
CA SER A 15 -56.34 3.15 -18.84
C SER A 15 -55.37 2.07 -18.37
N ASN A 16 -55.53 1.72 -17.09
CA ASN A 16 -55.67 0.38 -16.51
C ASN A 16 -55.16 -0.91 -17.21
N MET A 17 -54.57 -1.74 -16.32
CA MET A 17 -54.60 -3.21 -16.23
C MET A 17 -53.65 -4.04 -17.12
N SER A 18 -52.66 -4.68 -16.49
CA SER A 18 -52.70 -6.12 -16.19
C SER A 18 -51.30 -6.62 -15.81
N GLY A 19 -51.25 -7.43 -14.76
CA GLY A 19 -50.01 -7.93 -14.19
C GLY A 19 -49.32 -9.01 -15.01
N SER A 20 -48.01 -9.12 -14.78
CA SER A 20 -47.28 -10.39 -14.80
C SER A 20 -45.91 -10.18 -14.16
N ASN A 21 -45.74 -10.77 -12.98
CA ASN A 21 -44.42 -11.07 -12.40
C ASN A 21 -43.83 -12.23 -13.21
N PRO A 22 -42.54 -12.16 -13.61
CA PRO A 22 -41.69 -13.27 -13.24
C PRO A 22 -40.23 -12.90 -12.92
N LEU A 23 -39.69 -13.65 -11.94
CA LEU A 23 -38.30 -14.14 -11.85
C LEU A 23 -37.22 -13.05 -11.59
N GLN A 24 -36.85 -12.80 -10.33
CA GLN A 24 -35.81 -13.55 -9.62
C GLN A 24 -34.70 -14.08 -10.55
N ASN A 25 -33.68 -13.26 -10.76
CA ASN A 25 -32.40 -13.70 -11.29
C ASN A 25 -31.42 -13.82 -10.12
N PRO A 26 -31.11 -15.02 -9.61
CA PRO A 26 -30.05 -15.18 -8.63
C PRO A 26 -28.71 -14.98 -9.34
N VAL A 27 -27.91 -14.02 -8.87
CA VAL A 27 -26.51 -13.91 -9.26
C VAL A 27 -25.83 -15.23 -8.89
N ASN A 28 -25.42 -15.96 -9.92
CA ASN A 28 -24.83 -17.28 -9.82
C ASN A 28 -23.42 -17.17 -9.19
N LEU A 29 -23.37 -17.24 -7.85
CA LEU A 29 -22.15 -17.21 -7.00
C LEU A 29 -21.19 -18.39 -7.25
N THR A 30 -21.55 -19.31 -8.13
CA THR A 30 -20.75 -20.50 -8.48
C THR A 30 -19.67 -20.23 -9.55
N SER A 31 -19.66 -19.05 -10.18
CA SER A 31 -18.64 -18.64 -11.15
C SER A 31 -17.37 -18.08 -10.51
N PHE A 32 -17.47 -17.55 -9.29
CA PHE A 32 -16.36 -16.89 -8.58
C PHE A 32 -15.51 -17.86 -7.75
N LEU A 33 -16.02 -19.07 -7.48
CA LEU A 33 -15.35 -20.09 -6.66
C LEU A 33 -14.70 -21.23 -7.45
N ARG A 34 -14.61 -21.14 -8.79
CA ARG A 34 -13.87 -22.12 -9.62
C ARG A 34 -12.42 -21.73 -9.94
N LEU A 35 -11.97 -20.54 -9.52
CA LEU A 35 -10.58 -20.09 -9.73
C LEU A 35 -9.60 -20.52 -8.61
N PHE A 36 -10.09 -21.12 -7.53
CA PHE A 36 -9.27 -21.57 -6.41
C PHE A 36 -9.50 -23.05 -6.07
N ARG A 37 -9.22 -23.94 -7.03
CA ARG A 37 -8.96 -25.35 -6.70
C ARG A 37 -8.18 -26.06 -7.81
N ARG A 38 -6.84 -26.00 -7.72
CA ARG A 38 -5.96 -27.10 -8.10
C ARG A 38 -4.61 -26.93 -7.42
N ALA A 39 -4.41 -27.73 -6.38
CA ALA A 39 -3.13 -27.93 -5.74
C ALA A 39 -2.22 -28.80 -6.62
N SER A 40 -0.92 -28.58 -6.41
CA SER A 40 0.20 -29.54 -6.47
C SER A 40 0.55 -30.21 -7.82
N GLN A 41 1.64 -29.73 -8.44
CA GLN A 41 2.86 -30.49 -8.85
C GLN A 41 3.89 -29.52 -9.51
N PRO A 42 5.20 -29.84 -9.47
CA PRO A 42 6.28 -28.84 -9.52
C PRO A 42 6.53 -28.34 -10.94
N ARG A 43 6.54 -27.01 -11.13
CA ARG A 43 6.82 -26.42 -12.45
C ARG A 43 8.25 -25.91 -12.52
N HIS A 44 9.05 -26.64 -13.30
CA HIS A 44 10.22 -26.11 -13.99
C HIS A 44 9.86 -24.77 -14.67
N TRP A 45 10.61 -23.70 -14.37
CA TRP A 45 10.22 -22.29 -14.51
C TRP A 45 10.10 -21.82 -15.98
N PRO A 46 8.92 -21.34 -16.43
CA PRO A 46 8.82 -20.67 -17.73
C PRO A 46 7.91 -19.43 -17.65
N ASP A 47 8.40 -18.30 -17.11
CA ASP A 47 7.84 -16.99 -17.47
C ASP A 47 8.76 -15.86 -16.99
N GLN A 48 9.20 -14.98 -17.91
CA GLN A 48 10.01 -13.80 -17.57
C GLN A 48 9.28 -12.85 -16.61
N ARG A 49 7.93 -12.89 -16.58
CA ARG A 49 7.08 -12.03 -15.74
C ARG A 49 7.18 -12.36 -14.24
N ALA A 50 7.34 -13.64 -13.90
CA ALA A 50 7.43 -14.10 -12.51
C ALA A 50 8.75 -13.71 -11.82
N ARG A 51 9.77 -13.26 -12.58
CA ARG A 51 11.06 -12.81 -12.04
C ARG A 51 10.98 -11.47 -11.30
N SER A 52 9.87 -10.74 -11.40
CA SER A 52 9.67 -9.44 -10.76
C SER A 52 8.79 -9.49 -9.51
N TRP A 53 8.39 -10.69 -9.06
CA TRP A 53 7.44 -10.88 -7.98
C TRP A 53 8.14 -11.34 -6.70
N ALA A 54 7.74 -10.78 -5.56
CA ALA A 54 8.15 -11.32 -4.26
C ALA A 54 7.49 -12.69 -4.03
N ARG A 55 8.19 -13.59 -3.32
CA ARG A 55 7.72 -14.96 -3.08
C ARG A 55 7.82 -15.32 -1.60
N GLU A 56 6.70 -15.75 -1.03
CA GLU A 56 6.66 -16.34 0.31
C GLU A 56 7.31 -17.73 0.32
N ILE A 57 8.16 -17.98 1.31
CA ILE A 57 8.83 -19.25 1.59
C ILE A 57 8.16 -19.85 2.83
N LYS A 58 7.49 -20.99 2.66
CA LYS A 58 6.67 -21.60 3.72
C LYS A 58 7.40 -22.64 4.55
N ASN A 59 8.55 -23.11 4.06
CA ASN A 59 9.34 -24.15 4.70
C ASN A 59 10.81 -24.01 4.31
N TYR A 60 11.67 -24.60 5.13
CA TYR A 60 13.12 -24.55 4.93
C TYR A 60 13.61 -25.17 3.59
N PRO A 61 13.07 -26.32 3.10
CA PRO A 61 13.47 -26.86 1.81
C PRO A 61 13.32 -25.91 0.63
N ASP A 62 12.30 -25.04 0.64
CA ASP A 62 11.97 -24.08 -0.42
C ASP A 62 12.87 -22.81 -0.43
N LEU A 63 13.70 -22.64 0.60
CA LEU A 63 14.63 -21.52 0.74
C LEU A 63 15.73 -21.59 -0.35
N PRO A 64 16.14 -20.45 -0.95
CA PRO A 64 17.30 -20.44 -1.85
C PRO A 64 18.57 -20.97 -1.16
N GLU A 65 19.34 -21.80 -1.85
CA GLU A 65 20.52 -22.50 -1.31
C GLU A 65 21.53 -21.55 -0.65
N ILE A 66 21.68 -20.34 -1.19
CA ILE A 66 22.61 -19.33 -0.67
C ILE A 66 22.29 -18.90 0.77
N TYR A 67 21.02 -18.95 1.20
CA TYR A 67 20.59 -18.55 2.55
C TYR A 67 20.47 -19.73 3.53
N LYS A 68 20.48 -20.97 3.03
CA LYS A 68 20.36 -22.17 3.87
C LYS A 68 21.43 -22.27 4.97
N PRO A 69 22.72 -22.01 4.70
CA PRO A 69 23.76 -22.03 5.74
C PRO A 69 23.44 -21.09 6.92
N PHE A 70 22.97 -19.87 6.63
CA PHE A 70 22.60 -18.89 7.65
C PHE A 70 21.44 -19.39 8.52
N PHE A 71 20.40 -19.96 7.91
CA PHE A 71 19.25 -20.51 8.65
C PHE A 71 19.64 -21.67 9.57
N ARG A 72 20.54 -22.57 9.12
CA ARG A 72 21.08 -23.64 9.97
C ARG A 72 21.90 -23.10 11.14
N GLU A 73 22.78 -22.13 10.87
CA GLU A 73 23.62 -21.51 11.90
C GLU A 73 22.75 -20.86 13.00
N LYS A 74 21.68 -20.17 12.58
CA LYS A 74 20.71 -19.54 13.48
C LYS A 74 19.67 -20.52 14.06
N LYS A 75 19.74 -21.81 13.72
CA LYS A 75 18.79 -22.85 14.16
C LYS A 75 17.34 -22.54 13.80
N LEU A 76 17.12 -21.91 12.66
CA LEU A 76 15.79 -21.54 12.13
C LEU A 76 15.21 -22.62 11.20
N ASP A 77 16.01 -23.61 10.81
CA ASP A 77 15.66 -24.65 9.85
C ASP A 77 14.70 -25.72 10.39
N HIS A 78 14.56 -25.80 11.71
CA HIS A 78 13.68 -26.74 12.41
C HIS A 78 12.50 -26.08 13.14
N LEU A 79 12.28 -24.78 12.93
CA LEU A 79 11.18 -24.07 13.59
C LEU A 79 9.83 -24.48 12.99
N GLU A 80 8.89 -24.83 13.88
CA GLU A 80 7.49 -25.06 13.56
C GLU A 80 6.60 -24.15 14.43
N PRO A 81 5.88 -23.18 13.85
CA PRO A 81 5.81 -22.86 12.42
C PRO A 81 7.12 -22.23 11.88
N PHE A 82 7.40 -22.41 10.59
CA PHE A 82 8.50 -21.73 9.92
C PHE A 82 8.26 -20.20 9.94
N PRO A 83 9.29 -19.38 10.17
CA PRO A 83 9.14 -17.92 10.21
C PRO A 83 8.52 -17.37 8.93
N TYR A 84 7.69 -16.33 9.04
CA TYR A 84 7.14 -15.65 7.86
C TYR A 84 8.27 -15.06 7.03
N THR A 85 8.55 -15.67 5.88
CA THR A 85 9.78 -15.45 5.11
C THR A 85 9.42 -15.12 3.66
N VAL A 86 10.04 -14.09 3.10
CA VAL A 86 9.81 -13.63 1.73
C VAL A 86 11.13 -13.34 1.03
N VAL A 87 11.26 -13.82 -0.20
CA VAL A 87 12.35 -13.45 -1.10
C VAL A 87 11.87 -12.32 -2.01
N SER A 88 12.57 -11.18 -1.99
CA SER A 88 12.36 -10.10 -2.95
C SER A 88 13.01 -10.45 -4.28
N PRO A 89 12.44 -10.05 -5.42
CA PRO A 89 13.06 -10.30 -6.71
C PRO A 89 14.26 -9.37 -6.94
N THR A 90 15.13 -9.72 -7.88
CA THR A 90 16.17 -8.82 -8.38
C THR A 90 15.56 -7.80 -9.35
N PHE A 91 15.80 -6.51 -9.14
CA PHE A 91 15.42 -5.47 -10.10
C PHE A 91 16.61 -5.04 -10.93
N LYS A 92 16.40 -4.66 -12.20
CA LYS A 92 17.40 -3.86 -12.90
C LYS A 92 17.36 -2.47 -12.27
N GLY A 93 18.35 -2.13 -11.46
CA GLY A 93 18.44 -0.82 -10.83
C GLY A 93 18.61 0.28 -11.89
N GLY A 94 18.43 1.53 -11.46
CA GLY A 94 18.88 2.67 -12.24
C GLY A 94 20.39 2.57 -12.48
N HIS A 95 20.85 2.98 -13.67
CA HIS A 95 22.28 2.99 -14.06
C HIS A 95 22.89 1.59 -14.32
N GLY A 96 22.06 0.58 -14.61
CA GLY A 96 22.51 -0.67 -15.21
C GLY A 96 23.07 -1.72 -14.25
N ARG A 97 23.12 -1.45 -12.94
CA ARG A 97 23.44 -2.47 -11.93
C ARG A 97 22.17 -3.13 -11.41
N PRO A 98 22.05 -4.46 -11.43
CA PRO A 98 20.93 -5.14 -10.81
C PRO A 98 20.99 -4.94 -9.29
N GLU A 99 19.84 -4.68 -8.69
CA GLU A 99 19.67 -4.72 -7.26
C GLU A 99 19.66 -6.18 -6.81
N ASN A 100 20.39 -6.48 -5.73
CA ASN A 100 20.53 -7.84 -5.24
C ASN A 100 19.19 -8.38 -4.72
N GLU A 101 19.03 -9.69 -4.85
CA GLU A 101 17.96 -10.42 -4.19
C GLU A 101 18.10 -10.23 -2.67
N ARG A 102 16.99 -10.05 -1.96
CA ARG A 102 16.98 -9.96 -0.51
C ARG A 102 16.01 -10.98 0.07
N LEU A 103 16.40 -11.60 1.16
CA LEU A 103 15.53 -12.45 1.96
C LEU A 103 15.09 -11.67 3.20
N LEU A 104 13.78 -11.60 3.42
CA LEU A 104 13.18 -10.97 4.59
C LEU A 104 12.51 -12.03 5.45
N TRP A 105 12.62 -11.92 6.77
CA TRP A 105 11.79 -12.70 7.68
C TRP A 105 11.47 -11.96 8.98
N ILE A 106 10.39 -12.37 9.63
CA ILE A 106 9.95 -11.82 10.91
C ILE A 106 10.34 -12.79 12.04
N SER A 107 11.03 -12.27 13.06
CA SER A 107 11.31 -12.97 14.33
C SER A 107 11.17 -11.99 15.48
N ASP A 108 10.42 -12.33 16.53
CA ASP A 108 10.28 -11.52 17.75
C ASP A 108 9.99 -10.03 17.48
N ARG A 109 9.04 -9.77 16.57
CA ARG A 109 8.66 -8.43 16.05
C ARG A 109 9.76 -7.66 15.31
N THR A 110 10.91 -8.27 15.06
CA THR A 110 11.99 -7.69 14.28
C THR A 110 11.86 -8.15 12.83
N VAL A 111 11.97 -7.21 11.90
CA VAL A 111 12.16 -7.54 10.48
C VAL A 111 13.64 -7.69 10.24
N ASN A 112 14.02 -8.86 9.76
CA ASN A 112 15.39 -9.19 9.42
C ASN A 112 15.51 -9.18 7.89
N VAL A 113 16.59 -8.60 7.38
CA VAL A 113 16.92 -8.56 5.96
C VAL A 113 18.28 -9.20 5.77
N LEU A 114 18.38 -10.14 4.84
CA LEU A 114 19.62 -10.78 4.44
C LEU A 114 19.84 -10.52 2.95
N GLU A 115 21.03 -10.04 2.61
CA GLU A 115 21.42 -9.74 1.23
C GLU A 115 22.81 -10.31 0.94
N PHE A 116 23.04 -10.77 -0.28
CA PHE A 116 24.35 -11.25 -0.72
C PHE A 116 25.06 -10.15 -1.50
N VAL A 117 26.16 -9.64 -0.96
CA VAL A 117 26.94 -8.53 -1.53
C VAL A 117 28.41 -8.94 -1.52
N ASP A 118 29.10 -8.77 -2.65
CA ASP A 118 30.55 -9.04 -2.79
C ASP A 118 31.02 -10.40 -2.26
N GLY A 119 30.21 -11.44 -2.46
CA GLY A 119 30.53 -12.80 -2.02
C GLY A 119 30.19 -13.11 -0.57
N GLN A 120 29.59 -12.17 0.16
CA GLN A 120 29.27 -12.30 1.58
C GLN A 120 27.78 -12.06 1.86
N LEU A 121 27.25 -12.74 2.88
CA LEU A 121 25.91 -12.50 3.39
C LEU A 121 25.95 -11.38 4.42
N HIS A 122 25.24 -10.29 4.14
CA HIS A 122 25.04 -9.18 5.05
C HIS A 122 23.64 -9.26 5.64
N SER A 123 23.55 -9.12 6.96
CA SER A 123 22.28 -9.14 7.68
C SER A 123 22.04 -7.81 8.39
N THR A 124 20.84 -7.28 8.19
CA THR A 124 20.36 -6.04 8.81
C THR A 124 19.08 -6.34 9.58
N TYR A 125 18.95 -5.75 10.77
CA TYR A 125 17.86 -6.01 11.70
C TYR A 125 17.10 -4.71 11.97
N TYR A 126 15.78 -4.77 11.94
CA TYR A 126 14.90 -3.63 12.11
C TYR A 126 13.88 -3.90 13.21
N ASN A 127 14.18 -3.39 14.41
CA ASN A 127 13.22 -3.31 15.52
C ASN A 127 12.30 -2.10 15.29
N PRO A 128 10.97 -2.24 15.40
CA PRO A 128 10.00 -1.15 15.25
C PRO A 128 10.30 0.07 16.13
N GLU A 129 10.81 -0.13 17.35
CA GLU A 129 11.18 0.94 18.28
C GLU A 129 12.38 1.77 17.79
N GLN A 130 13.20 1.18 16.92
CA GLN A 130 14.39 1.80 16.34
C GLN A 130 14.15 2.41 14.96
N ILE A 131 12.93 2.29 14.42
CA ILE A 131 12.58 2.88 13.12
C ILE A 131 12.44 4.40 13.27
N VAL A 132 13.25 5.13 12.51
CA VAL A 132 13.19 6.59 12.41
C VAL A 132 12.20 7.00 11.33
N TYR A 133 12.23 6.30 10.20
CA TYR A 133 11.40 6.61 9.04
C TYR A 133 11.08 5.33 8.28
N LEU A 134 9.83 5.18 7.89
CA LEU A 134 9.36 4.08 7.05
C LEU A 134 8.58 4.68 5.88
N GLU A 135 8.91 4.27 4.67
CA GLU A 135 8.17 4.65 3.47
C GLU A 135 7.66 3.39 2.77
N ARG A 136 6.43 3.47 2.28
CA ARG A 136 5.89 2.55 1.28
C ARG A 136 5.51 3.37 0.07
N GLY A 137 5.91 2.95 -1.11
CA GLY A 137 5.40 3.51 -2.36
C GLY A 137 4.76 2.45 -3.23
N SER A 138 3.74 2.85 -3.98
CA SER A 138 3.14 2.01 -5.01
C SER A 138 2.66 2.89 -6.15
N ILE A 139 3.33 2.78 -7.30
CA ILE A 139 3.05 3.52 -8.54
C ILE A 139 2.90 2.48 -9.65
N LEU A 140 1.68 2.34 -10.20
CA LEU A 140 1.34 1.29 -11.15
C LEU A 140 1.73 -0.10 -10.61
N LEU A 141 2.65 -0.81 -11.28
CA LEU A 141 3.15 -2.12 -10.87
C LEU A 141 4.45 -2.05 -10.05
N HIS A 142 5.03 -0.85 -9.87
CA HIS A 142 6.26 -0.67 -9.12
C HIS A 142 5.94 -0.28 -7.69
N ALA A 143 6.35 -1.11 -6.73
CA ALA A 143 6.20 -0.86 -5.31
C ALA A 143 7.53 -0.97 -4.58
N TRP A 144 7.63 -0.30 -3.43
CA TRP A 144 8.80 -0.38 -2.57
C TRP A 144 8.43 -0.17 -1.10
N ILE A 145 9.30 -0.68 -0.23
CA ILE A 145 9.34 -0.35 1.20
C ILE A 145 10.76 0.14 1.50
N SER A 146 10.90 1.36 2.00
CA SER A 146 12.17 1.91 2.49
C SER A 146 12.12 2.02 4.00
N ILE A 147 13.11 1.42 4.66
CA ILE A 147 13.22 1.32 6.11
C ILE A 147 14.48 2.07 6.52
N MET A 148 14.34 3.07 7.38
CA MET A 148 15.44 3.79 7.99
C MET A 148 15.40 3.57 9.49
N GLY A 149 16.35 2.76 9.97
CA GLY A 149 16.51 2.43 11.38
C GLY A 149 17.73 3.11 11.98
N GLN A 150 17.74 3.24 13.31
CA GLN A 150 18.88 3.74 14.06
C GLN A 150 19.27 2.75 15.16
N ASP A 151 20.51 2.27 15.11
CA ASP A 151 21.11 1.42 16.14
C ASP A 151 22.37 2.06 16.73
N ALA A 152 23.12 1.31 17.53
CA ALA A 152 24.36 1.79 18.16
C ALA A 152 25.48 2.11 17.15
N ALA A 153 25.46 1.53 15.95
CA ALA A 153 26.44 1.77 14.89
C ALA A 153 26.04 2.97 14.01
N GLY A 154 24.79 3.41 14.05
CA GLY A 154 24.32 4.63 13.41
C GLY A 154 22.99 4.44 12.67
N ILE A 155 22.83 5.17 11.58
CA ILE A 155 21.62 5.12 10.75
C ILE A 155 21.84 4.14 9.60
N ASN A 156 20.95 3.15 9.51
CA ASN A 156 20.95 2.15 8.45
C ASN A 156 19.68 2.27 7.60
N SER A 157 19.82 2.19 6.27
CA SER A 157 18.71 2.32 5.34
C SER A 157 18.67 1.18 4.34
N THR A 158 17.51 0.51 4.23
CA THR A 158 17.27 -0.54 3.25
C THR A 158 16.02 -0.19 2.45
N THR A 159 16.11 -0.32 1.12
CA THR A 159 14.93 -0.23 0.24
C THR A 159 14.71 -1.56 -0.45
N ILE A 160 13.52 -2.14 -0.28
CA ILE A 160 13.10 -3.35 -0.97
C ILE A 160 12.11 -2.95 -2.04
N ARG A 161 12.46 -3.19 -3.31
CA ARG A 161 11.55 -3.03 -4.45
C ARG A 161 10.88 -4.35 -4.76
N TYR A 162 9.65 -4.28 -5.25
CA TYR A 162 8.84 -5.44 -5.64
C TYR A 162 7.68 -5.02 -6.55
N ASN A 163 6.97 -5.99 -7.12
CA ASN A 163 5.80 -5.72 -7.92
C ASN A 163 4.58 -5.49 -7.02
N ALA A 164 3.80 -4.43 -7.24
CA ALA A 164 2.61 -4.09 -6.44
C ALA A 164 1.57 -5.24 -6.38
N VAL A 165 1.54 -6.16 -7.35
CA VAL A 165 0.72 -7.38 -7.30
C VAL A 165 1.03 -8.25 -6.07
N THR A 166 2.26 -8.15 -5.55
CA THR A 166 2.72 -8.88 -4.36
C THR A 166 2.66 -8.06 -3.06
N ASP A 167 2.00 -6.90 -3.06
CA ASP A 167 1.73 -6.11 -1.85
C ASP A 167 1.14 -6.93 -0.69
N PRO A 168 0.16 -7.84 -0.91
CA PRO A 168 -0.40 -8.65 0.18
C PRO A 168 0.64 -9.51 0.90
N ILE A 169 1.70 -9.95 0.21
CA ILE A 169 2.80 -10.73 0.78
C ILE A 169 3.79 -9.83 1.55
N MET A 170 3.89 -8.56 1.17
CA MET A 170 4.76 -7.59 1.86
C MET A 170 4.08 -6.91 3.06
N ALA A 171 2.75 -6.92 3.12
CA ALA A 171 1.96 -6.25 4.15
C ALA A 171 2.30 -6.66 5.60
N PRO A 172 2.63 -7.93 5.91
CA PRO A 172 3.05 -8.31 7.26
C PRO A 172 4.32 -7.60 7.73
N PHE A 173 5.31 -7.40 6.84
CA PHE A 173 6.53 -6.66 7.19
C PHE A 173 6.24 -5.20 7.50
N LEU A 174 5.42 -4.55 6.66
CA LEU A 174 5.01 -3.17 6.92
C LEU A 174 4.28 -3.05 8.26
N SER A 175 3.40 -4.01 8.56
CA SER A 175 2.65 -4.02 9.82
C SER A 175 3.55 -4.27 11.03
N CYS A 176 4.57 -5.12 10.86
CA CYS A 176 5.58 -5.41 11.87
C CYS A 176 6.44 -4.19 12.17
N LEU A 177 6.92 -3.47 11.13
CA LEU A 177 7.81 -2.32 11.23
C LEU A 177 7.17 -1.08 11.84
N ARG A 178 5.84 -0.97 11.79
CA ARG A 178 5.11 0.17 12.34
C ARG A 178 4.90 0.00 13.83
N VAL A 179 5.08 1.10 14.56
CA VAL A 179 4.85 1.15 16.00
C VAL A 179 3.36 0.98 16.27
N THR A 180 2.99 -0.11 16.96
CA THR A 180 1.63 -0.31 17.43
C THR A 180 1.39 0.60 18.63
N PRO A 181 0.32 1.41 18.66
CA PRO A 181 0.04 2.26 19.81
C PRO A 181 -0.20 1.42 21.06
N ALA A 182 0.34 1.89 22.20
CA ALA A 182 0.28 1.21 23.48
C ALA A 182 -1.11 1.22 24.14
N THR A 183 -2.11 1.84 23.50
CA THR A 183 -3.42 2.10 24.10
C THR A 183 -4.22 0.80 24.24
N GLY A 184 -4.23 0.20 25.44
CA GLY A 184 -4.89 -1.06 25.79
C GLY A 184 -6.43 -1.07 25.74
N GLY A 185 -7.06 -0.19 24.96
CA GLY A 185 -8.49 -0.18 24.71
C GLY A 185 -8.81 -0.82 23.36
N SER A 186 -9.95 -1.51 23.27
CA SER A 186 -10.50 -1.92 21.97
C SER A 186 -10.89 -0.66 21.19
N ILE A 187 -10.04 -0.25 20.24
CA ILE A 187 -10.37 0.81 19.29
C ILE A 187 -11.10 0.16 18.11
N ASP A 188 -12.30 0.65 17.84
CA ASP A 188 -13.10 0.26 16.68
C ASP A 188 -12.44 0.82 15.40
N LEU A 189 -11.83 -0.07 14.62
CA LEU A 189 -11.12 0.27 13.40
C LEU A 189 -12.06 0.84 12.34
N ASP A 190 -13.29 0.33 12.24
CA ASP A 190 -14.25 0.79 11.23
C ASP A 190 -14.69 2.21 11.55
N ARG A 191 -14.92 2.50 12.84
CA ARG A 191 -15.20 3.87 13.29
C ARG A 191 -14.07 4.85 12.95
N GLU A 192 -12.81 4.46 13.19
CA GLU A 192 -11.66 5.34 12.86
C GLU A 192 -11.50 5.52 11.34
N ARG A 193 -11.80 4.49 10.53
CA ARG A 193 -11.82 4.59 9.05
C ARG A 193 -12.95 5.46 8.52
N SER A 194 -14.13 5.45 9.12
CA SER A 194 -15.23 6.34 8.71
C SER A 194 -14.94 7.82 8.92
N ARG A 195 -13.92 8.18 9.72
CA ARG A 195 -13.51 9.58 9.88
C ARG A 195 -12.94 10.20 8.61
N PHE A 196 -12.65 9.40 7.59
CA PHE A 196 -12.21 9.88 6.28
C PHE A 196 -13.37 10.18 5.33
N ASP A 197 -14.61 9.83 5.67
CA ASP A 197 -15.77 9.90 4.76
C ASP A 197 -16.06 11.33 4.27
N PHE A 198 -15.63 12.36 5.00
CA PHE A 198 -15.72 13.76 4.56
C PHE A 198 -14.91 14.04 3.28
N LEU A 199 -13.94 13.19 2.94
CA LEU A 199 -13.14 13.28 1.72
C LEU A 199 -13.81 12.61 0.52
N SER A 200 -14.91 11.87 0.69
CA SER A 200 -15.56 11.11 -0.38
C SER A 200 -15.91 11.97 -1.60
N PHE A 201 -16.40 13.20 -1.38
CA PHE A 201 -16.82 14.11 -2.45
C PHE A 201 -15.67 14.93 -3.03
N SER A 202 -14.67 15.30 -2.23
CA SER A 202 -13.59 16.19 -2.67
C SER A 202 -12.35 15.45 -3.16
N ASN A 203 -12.05 14.30 -2.56
CA ASN A 203 -10.83 13.56 -2.83
C ASN A 203 -10.93 12.08 -2.45
N PHE A 204 -11.73 11.33 -3.22
CA PHE A 204 -11.97 9.90 -2.98
C PHE A 204 -10.69 9.06 -2.93
N LYS A 205 -9.67 9.42 -3.73
CA LYS A 205 -8.37 8.75 -3.71
C LYS A 205 -7.71 8.81 -2.33
N PHE A 206 -7.60 10.02 -1.75
CA PHE A 206 -7.01 10.20 -0.42
C PHE A 206 -7.90 9.64 0.69
N MET A 207 -9.23 9.61 0.51
CA MET A 207 -10.13 8.88 1.41
C MET A 207 -9.71 7.40 1.51
N SER A 208 -9.66 6.70 0.37
CA SER A 208 -9.31 5.28 0.34
C SER A 208 -7.90 5.01 0.86
N TYR A 209 -6.93 5.87 0.52
CA TYR A 209 -5.56 5.73 1.01
C TYR A 209 -5.44 5.96 2.51
N GLY A 210 -6.17 6.94 3.05
CA GLY A 210 -6.25 7.20 4.48
C GLY A 210 -6.83 6.00 5.23
N GLN A 211 -7.99 5.50 4.79
CA GLN A 211 -8.65 4.34 5.40
C GLN A 211 -7.77 3.08 5.41
N ALA A 212 -7.08 2.81 4.31
CA ALA A 212 -6.18 1.66 4.18
C ALA A 212 -4.90 1.80 5.03
N SER A 213 -4.52 3.02 5.42
CA SER A 213 -3.31 3.27 6.20
C SER A 213 -3.48 3.05 7.71
N ILE A 214 -4.70 3.10 8.24
CA ILE A 214 -4.94 2.95 9.69
C ILE A 214 -4.76 1.50 10.13
N GLN A 215 -3.89 1.29 11.14
CA GLN A 215 -3.67 -0.02 11.76
C GLN A 215 -4.75 -0.34 12.79
N GLN A 216 -4.94 -1.64 13.04
CA GLN A 216 -5.76 -2.10 14.16
C GLN A 216 -5.23 -1.51 15.48
N GLY A 217 -6.13 -0.97 16.30
CA GLY A 217 -5.79 -0.38 17.59
C GLY A 217 -5.32 1.08 17.52
N ALA A 218 -5.14 1.68 16.34
CA ALA A 218 -4.74 3.07 16.21
C ALA A 218 -5.91 4.05 16.33
N ARG A 219 -5.73 5.12 17.09
CA ARG A 219 -6.69 6.22 17.19
C ARG A 219 -6.28 7.36 16.27
N VAL A 220 -7.17 7.83 15.40
CA VAL A 220 -6.91 9.03 14.62
C VAL A 220 -7.10 10.26 15.51
N ASN A 221 -6.13 11.17 15.55
CA ASN A 221 -6.23 12.41 16.32
C ASN A 221 -6.64 13.57 15.41
N ARG A 222 -5.96 13.70 14.27
CA ARG A 222 -6.18 14.77 13.28
C ARG A 222 -5.99 14.23 11.86
N ILE A 223 -6.74 14.82 10.94
CA ILE A 223 -6.65 14.59 9.50
C ILE A 223 -6.56 15.97 8.84
N LEU A 224 -5.56 16.18 7.99
CA LEU A 224 -5.38 17.40 7.22
C LEU A 224 -5.13 17.02 5.76
N LEU A 225 -6.03 17.42 4.88
CA LEU A 225 -5.81 17.34 3.43
C LEU A 225 -5.28 18.69 2.95
N GLN A 226 -4.10 18.69 2.34
CA GLN A 226 -3.66 19.81 1.52
C GLN A 226 -3.94 19.48 0.05
N PRO A 227 -4.82 20.24 -0.63
CA PRO A 227 -5.06 20.06 -2.05
C PRO A 227 -3.85 20.48 -2.88
N GLN A 228 -3.80 20.00 -4.12
CA GLN A 228 -2.78 20.38 -5.09
C GLN A 228 -2.70 21.90 -5.27
N ILE A 229 -1.49 22.45 -5.22
CA ILE A 229 -1.23 23.86 -5.52
C ILE A 229 -0.67 23.96 -6.93
N ARG A 230 -1.39 24.67 -7.80
CA ARG A 230 -0.97 24.97 -9.16
C ARG A 230 -0.84 26.47 -9.37
N HIS A 231 0.11 26.86 -10.22
CA HIS A 231 0.30 28.23 -10.64
C HIS A 231 0.10 28.34 -12.15
N ASP A 232 -0.81 29.22 -12.55
CA ASP A 232 -1.06 29.49 -13.96
C ASP A 232 0.14 30.27 -14.53
N ILE A 233 0.85 29.69 -15.49
CA ILE A 233 1.99 30.35 -16.14
C ILE A 233 1.53 31.12 -17.37
N PHE A 234 0.55 30.58 -18.10
CA PHE A 234 0.13 31.16 -19.36
C PHE A 234 -1.34 30.87 -19.63
N ARG A 235 -2.09 31.91 -20.02
CA ARG A 235 -3.47 31.80 -20.49
C ARG A 235 -3.56 32.41 -21.89
N PHE A 236 -3.92 31.60 -22.87
CA PHE A 236 -4.14 32.08 -24.24
C PHE A 236 -5.27 31.30 -24.90
N SER A 237 -6.26 32.02 -25.42
CA SER A 237 -7.36 31.46 -26.23
C SER A 237 -8.01 30.19 -25.65
N GLY A 238 -8.48 30.26 -24.40
CA GLY A 238 -9.15 29.13 -23.72
C GLY A 238 -8.21 28.03 -23.21
N PHE A 239 -6.92 28.06 -23.54
CA PHE A 239 -5.91 27.17 -22.97
C PHE A 239 -5.30 27.79 -21.72
N ASN A 240 -5.38 27.06 -20.60
CA ASN A 240 -4.63 27.36 -19.39
C ASN A 240 -3.46 26.37 -19.26
N ILE A 241 -2.24 26.91 -19.21
CA ILE A 241 -1.03 26.17 -18.87
C ILE A 241 -0.71 26.50 -17.42
N SER A 242 -0.92 25.51 -16.56
CA SER A 242 -0.56 25.57 -15.15
C SER A 242 0.65 24.69 -14.88
N ARG A 243 1.49 25.12 -13.94
CA ARG A 243 2.58 24.33 -13.37
C ARG A 243 2.20 23.87 -11.98
N LEU A 244 2.50 22.62 -11.70
CA LEU A 244 2.41 22.06 -10.36
C LEU A 244 3.49 22.69 -9.46
N ILE A 245 3.07 23.35 -8.38
CA ILE A 245 3.98 23.81 -7.31
C ILE A 245 4.10 22.73 -6.25
N GLN A 246 2.95 22.21 -5.79
CA GLN A 246 2.92 21.22 -4.72
C GLN A 246 1.84 20.17 -4.99
N PRO A 247 2.17 18.86 -4.94
CA PRO A 247 1.18 17.80 -5.07
C PRO A 247 0.21 17.81 -3.88
N SER A 248 -0.95 17.19 -4.07
CA SER A 248 -1.86 16.91 -2.97
C SER A 248 -1.19 15.98 -1.97
N HIS A 249 -1.45 16.19 -0.68
CA HIS A 249 -1.04 15.24 0.34
C HIS A 249 -2.02 15.24 1.51
N LEU A 250 -2.16 14.07 2.13
CA LEU A 250 -2.97 13.83 3.31
C LEU A 250 -2.04 13.56 4.49
N ILE A 251 -2.23 14.32 5.56
CA ILE A 251 -1.50 14.16 6.83
C ILE A 251 -2.48 13.61 7.86
N ILE A 252 -2.09 12.53 8.52
CA ILE A 252 -2.88 11.85 9.54
C ILE A 252 -2.01 11.73 10.77
N LEU A 253 -2.42 12.35 11.87
CA LEU A 253 -1.79 12.15 13.17
C LEU A 253 -2.59 11.10 13.91
N THR A 254 -1.96 9.99 14.31
CA THR A 254 -2.56 8.97 15.19
C THR A 254 -2.03 9.11 16.62
N ASP A 255 -2.38 8.19 17.50
CA ASP A 255 -1.78 8.08 18.83
C ASP A 255 -0.33 7.57 18.79
N GLY A 256 0.05 6.76 17.79
CA GLY A 256 1.39 6.17 17.68
C GLY A 256 2.31 6.76 16.61
N GLU A 257 1.79 7.38 15.55
CA GLU A 257 2.60 7.83 14.41
C GLU A 257 1.96 9.01 13.64
N LEU A 258 2.80 9.69 12.85
CA LEU A 258 2.37 10.59 11.79
C LEU A 258 2.46 9.84 10.46
N ILE A 259 1.33 9.81 9.75
CA ILE A 259 1.22 9.23 8.40
C ILE A 259 1.10 10.38 7.41
N ILE A 260 1.98 10.42 6.42
CA ILE A 260 1.93 11.39 5.32
C ILE A 260 1.70 10.59 4.04
N ILE A 261 0.64 10.88 3.31
CA ILE A 261 0.32 10.25 2.04
C ILE A 261 0.45 11.32 0.96
N ARG A 262 1.27 11.09 -0.05
CA ARG A 262 1.48 12.03 -1.15
C ARG A 262 1.34 11.34 -2.50
N ASP A 263 0.98 12.13 -3.49
CA ASP A 263 1.11 11.72 -4.89
C ASP A 263 2.59 11.58 -5.29
N ASP A 264 2.84 10.78 -6.32
CA ASP A 264 4.14 10.73 -6.98
C ASP A 264 4.43 12.08 -7.67
N ASP A 265 5.57 12.69 -7.36
CA ASP A 265 6.03 13.96 -7.89
C ASP A 265 6.93 13.80 -9.13
N SER A 266 7.20 12.56 -9.57
CA SER A 266 8.10 12.26 -10.70
C SER A 266 7.60 12.78 -12.05
N GLN A 267 6.32 13.19 -12.17
CA GLN A 267 5.72 13.70 -13.41
C GLN A 267 5.03 15.07 -13.23
N PRO A 268 5.78 16.17 -12.99
CA PRO A 268 5.20 17.48 -12.69
C PRO A 268 4.45 18.14 -13.86
N TRP A 269 4.62 17.61 -15.08
CA TRP A 269 4.03 18.14 -16.32
C TRP A 269 2.83 17.35 -16.84
N SER A 270 2.49 16.22 -16.21
CA SER A 270 1.33 15.42 -16.61
C SER A 270 0.03 16.11 -16.19
N ARG A 271 -0.92 16.25 -17.13
CA ARG A 271 -2.30 16.65 -16.83
C ARG A 271 -3.14 15.55 -16.20
N LYS A 272 -2.66 14.30 -16.22
CA LYS A 272 -3.39 13.15 -15.67
C LYS A 272 -3.10 13.01 -14.18
N ASP A 273 -4.12 12.63 -13.43
CA ASP A 273 -3.96 12.30 -12.02
C ASP A 273 -2.89 11.22 -11.85
N PRO A 274 -1.91 11.43 -10.96
CA PRO A 274 -0.86 10.47 -10.74
C PRO A 274 -1.45 9.14 -10.25
N TYR A 275 -1.03 8.04 -10.86
CA TYR A 275 -1.45 6.70 -10.47
C TYR A 275 -0.55 6.19 -9.36
N GLY A 276 -1.07 6.12 -8.14
CA GLY A 276 -0.33 5.62 -6.98
C GLY A 276 -0.23 6.63 -5.84
N ALA A 277 0.49 6.22 -4.80
CA ALA A 277 0.82 7.04 -3.66
C ALA A 277 2.12 6.59 -3.00
N ILE A 278 2.67 7.50 -2.21
CA ILE A 278 3.78 7.27 -1.30
C ILE A 278 3.25 7.57 0.10
N TRP A 279 3.36 6.57 0.99
CA TRP A 279 3.04 6.67 2.41
C TRP A 279 4.35 6.75 3.18
N SER A 280 4.48 7.78 4.00
CA SER A 280 5.56 7.93 4.96
C SER A 280 4.99 7.80 6.37
N PHE A 281 5.65 6.99 7.20
CA PHE A 281 5.28 6.71 8.57
C PHE A 281 6.44 7.16 9.47
N ILE A 282 6.13 8.05 10.42
CA ILE A 282 7.10 8.61 11.36
C ILE A 282 6.56 8.35 12.77
N SER A 283 7.34 7.68 13.61
CA SER A 283 6.95 7.44 15.01
C SER A 283 6.66 8.75 15.72
N ARG A 284 5.58 8.79 16.52
CA ARG A 284 5.21 9.99 17.26
C ARG A 284 6.27 10.40 18.28
N GLU A 285 7.04 9.46 18.81
CA GLU A 285 8.15 9.74 19.73
C GLU A 285 9.29 10.52 19.07
N ARG A 286 9.28 10.65 17.74
CA ARG A 286 10.29 11.35 16.94
C ARG A 286 9.84 12.73 16.46
N ILE A 287 8.64 13.19 16.84
CA ILE A 287 8.03 14.47 16.44
C ILE A 287 7.84 15.35 17.67
#